data_AF-A0ABD6I3V8-F1
#
_entry.id   AF-A0ABD6I3V8-F1
#
_cell.length_a   1.000
_cell.length_b   1.000
_cell.length_c   1.000
_cell.angle_alpha   90.00
_cell.angle_beta   90.00
_cell.angle_gamma   90.00
#
_symmetry.space_group_name_H-M   'P 1'
#
loop_
_entity.id
_entity.type
_entity.pdbx_description
1 polymer ?
#
loop_
_entity_poly.entity_id
_entity_poly.type
_entity_poly.pdbx_seq_one_letter_code
_entity_poly.pdbx_strand_id
1 'polypeptide(L)'
;MFFNKGQLENIDQRHYFRDIVFGNLGWNNDTSSLSKMHLERAFAYFEIIINGTSYGEFKLKLTHDSRTDSPSYLQRNSMTQVHWGEAKPLVSRVELLGKIAVLYHVKNDHYQLSIN
;
A
#
# COMPACT_ATOMS: atom_id res chain seq x y z
N MET A 1 6.78 -1.05 1.29
CA MET A 1 6.65 -2.37 0.64
C MET A 1 5.72 -2.24 -0.54
N PHE A 2 6.06 -2.84 -1.68
CA PHE A 2 5.18 -2.85 -2.86
C PHE A 2 4.17 -4.01 -2.75
N PHE A 3 3.03 -3.88 -3.42
CA PHE A 3 2.05 -4.98 -3.54
C PHE A 3 2.34 -5.81 -4.79
N ASN A 4 3.50 -6.45 -4.80
CA ASN A 4 4.07 -7.15 -5.96
C ASN A 4 3.93 -8.68 -5.88
N LYS A 5 3.28 -9.21 -4.85
CA LYS A 5 2.98 -10.65 -4.68
C LYS A 5 1.56 -10.81 -4.12
N GLY A 6 0.80 -11.74 -4.69
CA GLY A 6 -0.58 -12.03 -4.28
C GLY A 6 -1.41 -12.63 -5.42
N GLN A 7 -2.72 -12.73 -5.20
CA GLN A 7 -3.68 -13.10 -6.25
C GLN A 7 -3.92 -11.90 -7.18
N LEU A 8 -2.97 -11.69 -8.10
CA LEU A 8 -2.94 -10.55 -9.01
C LEU A 8 -3.32 -10.91 -10.45
N GLU A 9 -3.89 -12.09 -10.66
CA GLU A 9 -4.35 -12.52 -11.99
C GLU A 9 -5.41 -11.54 -12.50
N ASN A 10 -5.24 -11.06 -13.73
CA ASN A 10 -6.09 -10.04 -14.37
C ASN A 10 -6.07 -8.65 -13.70
N ILE A 11 -5.11 -8.36 -12.82
CA ILE A 11 -4.94 -7.05 -12.19
C ILE A 11 -3.76 -6.30 -12.81
N ASP A 12 -4.01 -5.07 -13.30
CA ASP A 12 -2.93 -4.16 -13.66
C ASP A 12 -2.38 -3.46 -12.41
N GLN A 13 -1.42 -4.09 -11.74
CA GLN A 13 -0.83 -3.60 -10.49
C GLN A 13 -0.15 -2.22 -10.58
N ARG A 14 0.13 -1.72 -11.80
CA ARG A 14 0.67 -0.37 -12.02
C ARG A 14 -0.30 0.70 -11.54
N HIS A 15 -1.61 0.45 -11.68
CA HIS A 15 -2.67 1.43 -11.42
C HIS A 15 -3.69 0.94 -10.40
N TYR A 16 -3.99 -0.36 -10.38
CA TYR A 16 -5.08 -0.94 -9.60
C TYR A 16 -5.10 -0.53 -8.12
N PHE A 17 -3.94 -0.56 -7.45
CA PHE A 17 -3.87 -0.17 -6.06
C PHE A 17 -4.18 1.32 -5.86
N ARG A 18 -3.67 2.20 -6.73
CA ARG A 18 -3.92 3.64 -6.63
C ARG A 18 -5.37 3.99 -6.98
N ASP A 19 -5.89 3.41 -8.05
CA ASP A 19 -7.15 3.83 -8.68
C ASP A 19 -8.37 3.12 -8.09
N ILE A 20 -8.22 1.84 -7.72
CA ILE A 20 -9.33 1.00 -7.27
C ILE A 20 -9.28 0.82 -5.75
N VAL A 21 -8.18 0.27 -5.22
CA VAL A 21 -8.09 -0.05 -3.78
C VAL A 21 -8.04 1.22 -2.93
N PHE A 22 -7.21 2.18 -3.33
CA PHE A 22 -6.99 3.44 -2.60
C PHE A 22 -7.54 4.66 -3.36
N GLY A 23 -8.44 4.45 -4.32
CA GLY A 23 -8.94 5.52 -5.21
C GLY A 23 -9.59 6.69 -4.47
N ASN A 24 -10.24 6.39 -3.35
CA ASN A 24 -10.99 7.36 -2.55
C ASN A 24 -10.13 8.17 -1.56
N LEU A 25 -8.82 7.94 -1.51
CA LEU A 25 -7.94 8.73 -0.63
C LEU A 25 -7.68 10.12 -1.22
N GLY A 26 -7.42 11.09 -0.34
CA GLY A 26 -6.99 12.44 -0.72
C GLY A 26 -5.53 12.45 -1.22
N TRP A 27 -5.31 11.94 -2.43
CA TRP A 27 -3.99 11.94 -3.07
C TRP A 27 -3.58 13.34 -3.51
N ASN A 28 -2.33 13.71 -3.21
CA ASN A 28 -1.75 14.99 -3.56
C ASN A 28 -0.33 14.80 -4.09
N ASN A 29 0.08 15.60 -5.08
CA ASN A 29 1.45 15.59 -5.58
C ASN A 29 2.42 16.07 -4.51
N ASP A 30 3.60 15.45 -4.46
CA ASP A 30 4.70 15.83 -3.58
C ASP A 30 5.39 17.09 -4.13
N THR A 31 5.00 18.25 -3.61
CA THR A 31 5.51 19.56 -4.02
C THR A 31 6.79 19.98 -3.29
N SER A 32 7.41 19.09 -2.49
CA SER A 32 8.61 19.43 -1.74
C SER A 32 9.83 19.71 -2.62
N SER A 33 9.84 19.18 -3.85
CA SER A 33 10.83 19.52 -4.87
C SER A 33 10.31 19.20 -6.28
N LEU A 34 10.81 19.90 -7.30
CA LEU A 34 10.48 19.61 -8.71
C LEU A 34 10.73 18.15 -9.08
N SER A 35 11.82 17.56 -8.55
CA SER A 35 12.18 16.17 -8.78
C SER A 35 11.20 15.16 -8.18
N LYS A 36 10.29 15.56 -7.29
CA LYS A 36 9.31 14.68 -6.63
C LYS A 36 7.87 14.92 -7.09
N MET A 37 7.62 15.89 -7.98
CA MET A 37 6.26 16.20 -8.44
C MET A 37 5.52 15.02 -9.08
N HIS A 38 6.28 14.04 -9.59
CA HIS A 38 5.75 12.79 -10.14
C HIS A 38 5.27 11.79 -9.08
N LEU A 39 5.42 12.12 -7.80
CA LEU A 39 5.03 11.25 -6.70
C LEU A 39 3.76 11.79 -6.06
N GLU A 40 2.71 10.97 -6.03
CA GLU A 40 1.52 11.26 -5.23
C GLU A 40 1.70 10.73 -3.79
N ARG A 41 1.01 11.37 -2.85
CA ARG A 41 1.00 11.08 -1.42
C ARG A 41 -0.42 11.02 -0.91
N ALA A 42 -0.71 10.01 -0.12
CA ALA A 42 -1.94 9.91 0.65
C ALA A 42 -1.66 9.32 2.03
N PHE A 43 -2.63 9.41 2.92
CA PHE A 43 -2.63 8.71 4.20
C PHE A 43 -3.91 7.89 4.32
N ALA A 44 -3.80 6.75 4.98
CA ALA A 44 -4.94 5.91 5.35
C ALA A 44 -4.67 5.24 6.70
N TYR A 45 -5.74 4.84 7.35
CA TYR A 45 -5.72 4.12 8.62
C TYR A 45 -5.81 2.62 8.36
N PHE A 46 -4.89 1.86 8.94
CA PHE A 46 -4.83 0.40 8.82
C PHE A 46 -4.94 -0.23 10.19
N GLU A 47 -6.05 -0.92 10.46
CA GLU A 47 -6.11 -1.88 11.56
C GLU A 47 -5.31 -3.13 11.16
N ILE A 48 -4.35 -3.53 11.97
CA ILE A 48 -3.51 -4.70 11.70
C ILE A 48 -3.93 -5.84 12.62
N ILE A 49 -4.40 -6.94 12.02
CA ILE A 49 -4.82 -8.14 12.71
C ILE A 49 -3.88 -9.28 12.33
N ILE A 50 -3.23 -9.90 13.31
CA ILE A 50 -2.31 -11.02 13.11
C ILE A 50 -2.84 -12.21 13.89
N ASN A 51 -3.09 -13.33 13.20
CA ASN A 51 -3.66 -14.56 13.79
C ASN A 51 -4.91 -14.29 14.66
N GLY A 52 -5.81 -13.44 14.17
CA GLY A 52 -7.04 -13.05 14.86
C GLY A 52 -6.89 -12.04 16.01
N THR A 53 -5.66 -11.63 16.36
CA THR A 53 -5.43 -10.58 17.38
C THR A 53 -5.25 -9.23 16.71
N SER A 54 -6.05 -8.23 17.11
CA SER A 54 -5.85 -6.84 16.67
C SER A 54 -4.66 -6.21 17.42
N TYR A 55 -3.77 -5.57 16.66
CA TYR A 55 -2.62 -4.82 17.16
C TYR A 55 -2.83 -3.30 17.08
N GLY A 56 -4.09 -2.88 16.86
CA GLY A 56 -4.48 -1.49 16.76
C GLY A 56 -4.38 -0.92 15.35
N GLU A 57 -4.68 0.37 15.26
CA GLU A 57 -4.78 1.12 14.02
C GLU A 57 -3.56 2.01 13.81
N PHE A 58 -3.04 2.01 12.58
CA PHE A 58 -1.86 2.77 12.18
C PHE A 58 -2.22 3.71 11.03
N LYS A 59 -1.94 5.01 11.22
CA LYS A 59 -1.99 5.98 10.13
C LYS A 59 -0.75 5.82 9.25
N LEU A 60 -0.90 5.15 8.11
CA LEU A 60 0.19 4.85 7.19
C LEU A 60 0.19 5.81 6.01
N LYS A 61 1.39 6.16 5.57
CA LYS A 61 1.61 6.93 4.34
C LYS A 61 1.59 6.00 3.14
N LEU A 62 0.93 6.42 2.07
CA LEU A 62 1.00 5.80 0.76
C LEU A 62 1.72 6.72 -0.23
N THR A 63 2.45 6.10 -1.13
CA THR A 63 3.14 6.75 -2.24
C THR A 63 2.73 6.08 -3.53
N HIS A 64 2.42 6.89 -4.55
CA HIS A 64 2.30 6.41 -5.92
C HIS A 64 3.31 7.16 -6.80
N ASP A 65 3.97 6.47 -7.72
CA ASP A 65 4.80 7.08 -8.77
C ASP A 65 4.01 7.11 -10.07
N SER A 66 3.64 8.32 -10.53
CA SER A 66 2.75 8.51 -11.67
C SER A 66 3.46 8.37 -13.03
N ARG A 67 4.77 8.08 -13.04
CA ARG A 67 5.56 7.98 -14.29
C ARG A 67 5.32 6.67 -15.00
N THR A 68 4.94 6.76 -16.28
CA THR A 68 4.75 5.62 -17.16
C THR A 68 5.99 5.25 -17.98
N ASP A 69 7.06 6.03 -17.88
CA ASP A 69 8.34 5.84 -18.59
C ASP A 69 9.45 5.27 -17.67
N SER A 70 9.15 5.06 -16.39
CA SER A 70 10.12 4.51 -15.44
C SER A 70 10.41 3.02 -15.70
N PRO A 71 11.64 2.54 -15.39
CA PRO A 71 11.96 1.12 -15.48
C PRO A 71 10.99 0.23 -14.69
N SER A 72 10.54 0.68 -13.51
CA SER A 72 9.58 -0.03 -12.69
C SER A 72 8.23 -0.21 -13.40
N TYR A 73 7.73 0.84 -14.04
CA TYR A 73 6.48 0.78 -14.80
C TYR A 73 6.58 -0.16 -16.01
N LEU A 74 7.68 -0.08 -16.76
CA LEU A 74 7.92 -0.90 -17.94
C LEU A 74 8.07 -2.39 -17.59
N GLN A 75 8.64 -2.70 -16.44
CA GLN A 75 8.70 -4.05 -15.86
C GLN A 75 7.38 -4.50 -15.23
N ARG A 76 6.31 -3.71 -15.38
CA ARG A 76 4.97 -3.97 -14.83
C ARG A 76 4.94 -4.12 -13.31
N ASN A 77 5.86 -3.51 -12.58
CA ASN A 77 5.82 -3.50 -11.12
C ASN A 77 4.66 -2.65 -10.60
N SER A 78 4.26 -2.86 -9.34
CA SER A 78 3.33 -1.94 -8.70
C SER A 78 4.00 -0.58 -8.49
N MET A 79 3.28 0.49 -8.84
CA MET A 79 3.73 1.87 -8.66
C MET A 79 3.26 2.46 -7.33
N THR A 80 2.45 1.70 -6.57
CA THR A 80 1.89 2.12 -5.28
C THR A 80 2.57 1.38 -4.13
N GLN A 81 2.98 2.13 -3.11
CA GLN A 81 3.71 1.64 -1.96
C GLN A 81 3.06 2.11 -0.66
N VAL A 82 2.94 1.17 0.30
CA VAL A 82 2.66 1.49 1.70
C VAL A 82 3.96 1.64 2.47
N HIS A 83 4.05 2.71 3.27
CA HIS A 83 5.13 2.96 4.22
C HIS A 83 4.70 2.52 5.61
N TRP A 84 5.26 1.41 6.08
CA TRP A 84 4.82 0.76 7.33
C TRP A 84 5.10 1.56 8.60
N GLY A 85 6.05 2.51 8.60
CA GLY A 85 6.33 3.36 9.77
C GLY A 85 6.45 2.56 11.08
N GLU A 86 5.71 3.00 12.09
CA GLU A 86 5.62 2.35 13.42
C GLU A 86 5.04 0.93 13.37
N ALA A 87 4.28 0.57 12.33
CA ALA A 87 3.76 -0.79 12.16
C ALA A 87 4.82 -1.78 11.66
N LYS A 88 6.00 -1.30 11.20
CA LYS A 88 7.05 -2.15 10.62
C LYS A 88 7.44 -3.33 11.52
N PRO A 89 7.70 -3.17 12.83
CA PRO A 89 8.07 -4.29 13.70
C PRO A 89 6.98 -5.35 13.85
N LEU A 90 5.71 -5.01 13.56
CA LEU A 90 4.60 -5.97 13.59
C LEU A 90 4.56 -6.81 12.32
N VAL A 91 4.67 -6.17 11.15
CA VAL A 91 4.50 -6.84 9.86
C VAL A 91 5.78 -7.48 9.32
N SER A 92 6.94 -7.19 9.92
CA SER A 92 8.23 -7.76 9.50
C SER A 92 8.71 -8.93 10.37
N ARG A 93 7.83 -9.52 11.18
CA ARG A 93 8.20 -10.65 12.03
C ARG A 93 8.45 -11.91 11.21
N VAL A 94 9.47 -12.67 11.59
CA VAL A 94 9.88 -13.91 10.88
C VAL A 94 8.75 -14.94 10.89
N GLU A 95 7.96 -15.00 11.96
CA GLU A 95 6.80 -15.90 12.07
C GLU A 95 5.70 -15.65 11.03
N LEU A 96 5.71 -14.49 10.36
CA LEU A 96 4.74 -14.13 9.31
C LEU A 96 5.21 -14.53 7.91
N LEU A 97 6.42 -15.07 7.76
CA LEU A 97 6.89 -15.57 6.48
C LEU A 97 6.02 -16.75 6.02
N GLY A 98 5.58 -16.70 4.78
CA GLY A 98 4.69 -17.71 4.19
C GLY A 98 3.21 -17.57 4.57
N LYS A 99 2.86 -16.63 5.44
CA LYS A 99 1.47 -16.30 5.76
C LYS A 99 0.80 -15.48 4.66
N ILE A 100 -0.53 -15.48 4.65
CA ILE A 100 -1.32 -14.73 3.69
C ILE A 100 -1.83 -13.45 4.35
N ALA A 101 -1.54 -12.32 3.71
CA ALA A 101 -2.12 -11.03 4.07
C ALA A 101 -3.35 -10.74 3.20
N VAL A 102 -4.48 -10.40 3.83
CA VAL A 102 -5.71 -10.00 3.17
C VAL A 102 -6.04 -8.57 3.58
N LEU A 103 -6.22 -7.71 2.59
CA LEU A 103 -6.57 -6.31 2.77
C LEU A 103 -8.06 -6.11 2.50
N TYR A 104 -8.77 -5.54 3.46
CA TYR A 104 -10.17 -5.17 3.34
C TYR A 104 -10.30 -3.65 3.35
N HIS A 105 -11.08 -3.11 2.42
CA HIS A 105 -11.54 -1.72 2.52
C HIS A 105 -12.78 -1.70 3.43
N VAL A 106 -12.72 -0.93 4.51
CA VAL A 106 -13.80 -0.89 5.50
C VAL A 106 -14.74 0.28 5.19
N LYS A 107 -14.21 1.50 5.23
CA LYS A 107 -14.92 2.74 4.90
C LYS A 107 -13.93 3.89 4.70
N ASN A 108 -14.25 4.86 3.86
CA ASN A 108 -13.44 6.07 3.66
C ASN A 108 -11.94 5.74 3.48
N ASP A 109 -11.11 6.26 4.39
CA ASP A 109 -9.66 6.06 4.48
C ASP A 109 -9.25 4.95 5.47
N HIS A 110 -10.18 4.12 5.92
CA HIS A 110 -9.94 3.01 6.86
C HIS A 110 -9.92 1.65 6.16
N TYR A 111 -8.90 0.87 6.48
CA TYR A 111 -8.63 -0.46 5.95
C TYR A 111 -8.29 -1.43 7.09
N GLN A 112 -8.53 -2.71 6.86
CA GLN A 112 -8.11 -3.78 7.75
C GLN A 112 -7.13 -4.69 7.01
N LEU A 113 -5.96 -4.92 7.59
CA LEU A 113 -4.97 -5.86 7.11
C LEU A 113 -4.95 -7.08 8.04
N SER A 114 -5.45 -8.22 7.56
CA SER A 114 -5.41 -9.49 8.29
C SER A 114 -4.28 -10.36 7.77
N ILE A 115 -3.42 -10.87 8.67
CA ILE A 115 -2.33 -11.79 8.34
C ILE A 115 -2.58 -13.12 9.05
N ASN A 116 -2.74 -14.21 8.28
CA ASN A 116 -3.10 -15.55 8.76
C ASN A 116 -2.20 -16.66 8.21
#